data_AF-A0A0H5NI60-F1
#
_entry.id   AF-A0A0H5NI60-F1
#
_cell.length_a   1.000
_cell.length_b   1.000
_cell.length_c   1.000
_cell.angle_alpha   90.00
_cell.angle_beta   90.00
_cell.angle_gamma   90.00
#
_symmetry.space_group_name_H-M   'P 1'
#
loop_
_entity.id
_entity.type
_entity.pdbx_description
1 polymer ?
#
loop_
_entity_poly.entity_id
_entity_poly.type
_entity_poly.pdbx_seq_one_letter_code
_entity_poly.pdbx_strand_id
1 'polypeptide(L)'
;MEIVEVTSLDRARGTQLGLVYELRWELDGPALTVDVGDGPITHLLDGADFFDLQHSAFFNTLPVVRDRLLAPAAQPRDYTMRFVAVPDLTAVLGPQRYAPRGGRTVHFVAGDFAADIDFDDDGFVVLYHDYLRRLHP
;
A
#
# COMPACT_ATOMS: atom_id res chain seq x y z
N MET A 1 -7.78 -11.30 4.00
CA MET A 1 -6.66 -11.37 4.97
C MET A 1 -5.37 -11.20 4.20
N GLU A 2 -4.35 -10.58 4.78
CA GLU A 2 -3.01 -10.50 4.17
C GLU A 2 -1.95 -10.91 5.19
N ILE A 3 -0.90 -11.58 4.71
CA ILE A 3 0.35 -11.83 5.43
C ILE A 3 1.47 -11.22 4.60
N VAL A 4 2.35 -10.45 5.22
CA VAL A 4 3.45 -9.75 4.56
C VAL A 4 4.77 -10.05 5.25
N GLU A 5 5.80 -10.37 4.47
CA GLU A 5 7.18 -10.48 4.90
C GLU A 5 7.98 -9.33 4.26
N VAL A 6 8.55 -8.48 5.11
CA VAL A 6 9.26 -7.26 4.68
C VAL A 6 10.75 -7.44 4.95
N THR A 7 11.55 -7.47 3.89
CA THR A 7 13.02 -7.45 4.00
C THR A 7 13.53 -6.01 4.05
N SER A 8 12.97 -5.16 3.19
CA SER A 8 13.13 -3.70 3.17
C SER A 8 11.89 -3.07 2.54
N LEU A 9 11.74 -1.75 2.59
CA LEU A 9 10.57 -1.08 2.01
C LEU A 9 10.42 -1.32 0.50
N ASP A 10 11.54 -1.52 -0.20
CA ASP A 10 11.59 -1.83 -1.63
C ASP A 10 11.69 -3.34 -1.91
N ARG A 11 11.75 -4.20 -0.88
CA ARG A 11 11.75 -5.66 -1.03
C ARG A 11 10.87 -6.34 0.01
N ALA A 12 9.70 -6.75 -0.44
CA ALA A 12 8.71 -7.41 0.40
C ALA A 12 7.92 -8.42 -0.43
N ARG A 13 7.31 -9.39 0.22
CA ARG A 13 6.39 -10.33 -0.41
C ARG A 13 5.20 -10.57 0.48
N GLY A 14 4.09 -10.96 -0.10
CA GLY A 14 2.89 -11.24 0.67
C GLY A 14 1.94 -12.21 0.01
N THR A 15 0.95 -12.61 0.79
CA THR A 15 -0.18 -13.42 0.33
C THR A 15 -1.46 -12.77 0.80
N GLN A 16 -2.35 -12.47 -0.14
CA GLN A 16 -3.71 -12.02 0.12
C GLN A 16 -4.69 -13.17 -0.11
N LEU A 17 -5.57 -13.39 0.87
CA LEU A 17 -6.71 -14.29 0.76
C LEU A 17 -7.98 -13.44 0.70
N GLY A 18 -8.57 -13.38 -0.48
CA GLY A 18 -9.89 -12.81 -0.74
C GLY A 18 -10.99 -13.87 -0.69
N LEU A 19 -12.23 -13.46 -0.94
CA LEU A 19 -13.37 -14.39 -0.98
C LEU A 19 -13.30 -15.36 -2.17
N VAL A 20 -12.68 -14.93 -3.27
CA VAL A 20 -12.67 -15.63 -4.55
C VAL A 20 -11.26 -15.80 -5.12
N TYR A 21 -10.21 -15.39 -4.39
CA TYR A 21 -8.83 -15.43 -4.87
C TYR A 21 -7.83 -15.69 -3.73
N GLU A 22 -6.75 -16.39 -4.05
CA GLU A 22 -5.47 -16.32 -3.34
C GLU A 22 -4.51 -15.58 -4.27
N LEU A 23 -3.92 -14.47 -3.80
CA LEU A 23 -2.94 -13.71 -4.56
C LEU A 23 -1.61 -13.75 -3.83
N ARG A 24 -0.54 -14.12 -4.54
CA ARG A 24 0.85 -13.96 -4.10
C ARG A 24 1.46 -12.76 -4.77
N TRP A 25 2.24 -11.99 -4.04
CA TRP A 25 2.92 -10.84 -4.61
C TRP A 25 4.35 -10.71 -4.08
N GLU A 26 5.23 -10.16 -4.92
CA GLU A 26 6.63 -9.86 -4.61
C GLU A 26 6.97 -8.48 -5.18
N LEU A 27 7.37 -7.57 -4.30
CA LEU A 27 7.96 -6.28 -4.62
C LEU A 27 9.49 -6.44 -4.62
N ASP A 28 10.14 -6.10 -5.72
CA ASP A 28 11.60 -6.02 -5.84
C ASP A 28 11.99 -4.73 -6.59
N GLY A 29 12.33 -3.70 -5.82
CA GLY A 29 12.70 -2.39 -6.32
C GLY A 29 11.58 -1.78 -7.18
N PRO A 30 11.82 -1.55 -8.50
CA PRO A 30 10.84 -0.96 -9.40
C PRO A 30 9.81 -1.96 -9.96
N ALA A 31 9.85 -3.23 -9.56
CA ALA A 31 8.98 -4.27 -10.08
C ALA A 31 8.06 -4.84 -8.99
N LEU A 32 6.77 -5.00 -9.32
CA LEU A 32 5.79 -5.72 -8.52
C LEU A 32 5.27 -6.90 -9.33
N THR A 33 5.56 -8.11 -8.87
CA THR A 33 5.04 -9.35 -9.47
C THR A 33 3.85 -9.85 -8.66
N VAL A 34 2.75 -10.20 -9.33
CA VAL A 34 1.48 -10.65 -8.74
C VAL A 34 1.02 -11.94 -9.43
N ASP A 35 0.46 -12.90 -8.68
CA ASP A 35 0.00 -14.19 -9.20
C ASP A 35 -1.23 -14.70 -8.42
N VAL A 36 -2.35 -14.88 -9.12
CA VAL A 36 -3.59 -15.47 -8.58
C VAL A 36 -3.74 -16.97 -8.83
N GLY A 37 -2.70 -17.62 -9.38
CA GLY A 37 -2.67 -19.04 -9.73
C GLY A 37 -2.68 -19.32 -11.23
N ASP A 38 -2.87 -18.28 -12.07
CA ASP A 38 -2.88 -18.36 -13.54
C ASP A 38 -1.54 -17.95 -14.17
N GLY A 39 -0.52 -17.71 -13.34
CA GLY A 39 0.83 -17.34 -13.74
C GLY A 39 1.16 -15.89 -13.37
N PRO A 40 2.44 -15.61 -13.08
CA PRO A 40 2.85 -14.31 -12.57
C PRO A 40 2.75 -13.21 -13.64
N ILE A 41 2.26 -12.05 -13.24
CA ILE A 41 2.27 -10.80 -14.00
C ILE A 41 3.19 -9.82 -13.28
N THR A 42 4.16 -9.26 -14.00
CA THR A 42 5.05 -8.23 -13.46
C THR A 42 4.66 -6.86 -13.98
N HIS A 43 4.40 -5.94 -13.06
CA HIS A 43 4.23 -4.52 -13.33
C HIS A 43 5.52 -3.77 -13.01
N LEU A 44 5.82 -2.76 -13.81
CA LEU A 44 6.90 -1.82 -13.56
C LEU A 44 6.34 -0.50 -13.02
N LEU A 45 7.11 0.15 -12.17
CA LEU A 45 6.70 1.41 -11.55
C LEU A 45 6.51 2.50 -12.62
N ASP A 46 7.38 2.54 -13.63
CA ASP A 46 7.25 3.35 -14.86
C ASP A 46 6.83 4.80 -14.60
N GLY A 47 7.59 5.48 -13.74
CA GLY A 47 7.39 6.90 -13.42
C GLY A 47 6.29 7.22 -12.42
N ALA A 48 5.56 6.22 -11.91
CA ALA A 48 4.75 6.38 -10.71
C ALA A 48 5.64 6.59 -9.47
N ASP A 49 5.09 7.18 -8.41
CA ASP A 49 5.81 7.40 -7.16
C ASP A 49 6.00 6.09 -6.39
N PHE A 50 4.94 5.28 -6.28
CA PHE A 50 4.92 3.98 -5.62
C PHE A 50 3.90 3.04 -6.28
N PHE A 51 4.00 1.74 -5.99
CA PHE A 51 2.90 0.81 -6.23
C PHE A 51 1.82 0.95 -5.16
N ASP A 52 0.59 0.58 -5.52
CA ASP A 52 -0.50 0.35 -4.59
C ASP A 52 -1.26 -0.91 -5.01
N LEU A 53 -1.21 -1.96 -4.19
CA LEU A 53 -1.93 -3.20 -4.45
C LEU A 53 -3.25 -3.17 -3.69
N GLN A 54 -4.36 -3.31 -4.40
CA GLN A 54 -5.69 -3.32 -3.80
C GLN A 54 -5.77 -4.33 -2.64
N HIS A 55 -6.42 -3.93 -1.56
CA HIS A 55 -6.55 -4.71 -0.31
C HIS A 55 -5.23 -5.01 0.43
N SER A 56 -4.11 -4.38 0.07
CA SER A 56 -2.85 -4.46 0.82
C SER A 56 -2.60 -3.20 1.63
N ALA A 57 -2.47 -3.34 2.95
CA ALA A 57 -2.12 -2.20 3.81
C ALA A 57 -0.63 -1.85 3.74
N PHE A 58 0.22 -2.79 3.32
CA PHE A 58 1.66 -2.59 3.23
C PHE A 58 2.02 -1.42 2.30
N PHE A 59 1.34 -1.29 1.15
CA PHE A 59 1.70 -0.27 0.17
C PHE A 59 1.44 1.18 0.66
N ASN A 60 0.54 1.39 1.64
CA ASN A 60 0.39 2.70 2.28
C ASN A 60 1.58 3.08 3.19
N THR A 61 2.38 2.10 3.63
CA THR A 61 3.61 2.30 4.42
C THR A 61 4.67 3.01 3.60
N LEU A 62 4.76 2.70 2.29
CA LEU A 62 5.85 3.16 1.41
C LEU A 62 5.99 4.69 1.36
N PRO A 63 4.94 5.47 0.99
CA PRO A 63 5.02 6.93 1.01
C PRO A 63 5.23 7.47 2.41
N VAL A 64 4.58 6.89 3.42
CA VAL A 64 4.62 7.37 4.80
C VAL A 64 6.02 7.32 5.37
N VAL A 65 6.73 6.21 5.16
CA VAL A 65 8.10 6.04 5.66
C VAL A 65 9.09 6.80 4.80
N ARG A 66 9.03 6.71 3.46
CA ARG A 66 9.96 7.42 2.55
C ARG A 66 9.95 8.92 2.83
N ASP A 67 8.76 9.49 3.00
CA ASP A 67 8.57 10.94 3.13
C ASP A 67 8.45 11.44 4.55
N ARG A 68 8.56 10.55 5.53
CA ARG A 68 8.48 10.88 6.95
C ARG A 68 7.18 11.62 7.27
N LEU A 69 6.05 11.13 6.74
CA LEU A 69 4.75 11.79 6.91
C LEU A 69 4.25 11.80 8.36
N LEU A 70 4.86 11.01 9.24
CA LEU A 70 4.55 10.98 10.67
C LEU A 70 5.40 11.98 11.49
N ALA A 71 6.35 12.66 10.87
CA ALA A 71 7.18 13.65 11.53
C ALA A 71 6.36 14.89 11.95
N PRO A 72 6.75 15.58 13.03
CA PRO A 72 6.13 16.85 13.40
C PRO A 72 6.16 17.85 12.23
N ALA A 73 5.02 18.51 11.99
CA ALA A 73 4.84 19.49 10.91
C ALA A 73 5.01 18.96 9.47
N ALA A 74 4.96 17.63 9.26
CA ALA A 74 4.86 17.04 7.93
C ALA A 74 3.66 17.64 7.17
N GLN A 75 3.88 18.01 5.92
CA GLN A 75 2.86 18.61 5.06
C GLN A 75 2.10 17.54 4.28
N PRO A 76 0.84 17.81 3.89
CA PRO A 76 0.13 16.95 2.96
C PRO A 76 0.90 16.77 1.65
N ARG A 77 0.82 15.57 1.08
CA ARG A 77 1.44 15.22 -0.20
C ARG A 77 0.47 14.52 -1.13
N ASP A 78 0.66 14.79 -2.41
CA ASP A 78 -0.02 14.13 -3.50
C ASP A 78 0.96 13.16 -4.17
N TYR A 79 0.47 11.98 -4.52
CA TYR A 79 1.23 10.92 -5.18
C TYR A 79 0.48 10.42 -6.40
N THR A 80 1.22 9.99 -7.41
CA THR A 80 0.69 9.17 -8.50
C THR A 80 1.11 7.73 -8.25
N MET A 81 0.16 6.87 -7.88
CA MET A 81 0.42 5.46 -7.64
C MET A 81 0.26 4.62 -8.91
N ARG A 82 1.05 3.55 -9.03
CA ARG A 82 0.72 2.42 -9.91
C ARG A 82 -0.23 1.50 -9.15
N PHE A 83 -1.53 1.77 -9.25
CA PHE A 83 -2.56 1.00 -8.59
C PHE A 83 -2.85 -0.29 -9.35
N VAL A 84 -2.70 -1.44 -8.69
CA VAL A 84 -2.99 -2.78 -9.22
C VAL A 84 -4.28 -3.28 -8.59
N ALA A 85 -5.31 -3.45 -9.42
CA ALA A 85 -6.62 -3.95 -9.00
C ALA A 85 -6.61 -5.47 -8.84
N VAL A 86 -7.41 -5.99 -7.90
CA VAL A 86 -7.62 -7.43 -7.69
C VAL A 86 -9.13 -7.75 -7.83
N PRO A 87 -9.50 -8.92 -8.38
CA PRO A 87 -8.61 -10.01 -8.82
C PRO A 87 -8.04 -9.84 -10.23
N ASP A 88 -8.39 -8.77 -10.96
CA ASP A 88 -8.09 -8.63 -12.41
C ASP A 88 -6.60 -8.39 -12.73
N LEU A 89 -5.78 -8.00 -11.75
CA LEU A 89 -4.34 -7.72 -11.87
C LEU A 89 -4.00 -6.67 -12.94
N THR A 90 -4.93 -5.76 -13.21
CA THR A 90 -4.69 -4.63 -14.13
C THR A 90 -4.12 -3.45 -13.35
N ALA A 91 -3.16 -2.75 -13.98
CA ALA A 91 -2.49 -1.62 -13.36
C ALA A 91 -2.85 -0.30 -14.07
N VAL A 92 -3.20 0.71 -13.28
CA VAL A 92 -3.50 2.08 -13.74
C VAL A 92 -2.72 3.10 -12.91
N LEU A 93 -2.61 4.33 -13.42
CA LEU A 93 -2.13 5.45 -12.61
C LEU A 93 -3.28 5.99 -11.76
N GLY A 94 -3.08 6.06 -10.45
CA GLY A 94 -4.08 6.52 -9.47
C GLY A 94 -3.56 7.69 -8.63
N PRO A 95 -4.13 8.90 -8.76
CA PRO A 95 -3.81 10.01 -7.87
C PRO A 95 -4.28 9.73 -6.44
N GLN A 96 -3.42 9.99 -5.46
CA GLN A 96 -3.72 9.82 -4.03
C GLN A 96 -3.18 10.99 -3.23
N ARG A 97 -3.89 11.38 -2.17
CA ARG A 97 -3.46 12.43 -1.24
C ARG A 97 -3.35 11.87 0.17
N TYR A 98 -2.22 12.17 0.82
CA TYR A 98 -1.90 11.79 2.19
C TYR A 98 -1.71 13.07 3.00
N ALA A 99 -2.61 13.34 3.94
CA ALA A 99 -2.59 14.52 4.80
C ALA A 99 -2.34 14.11 6.27
N PRO A 100 -1.13 14.35 6.81
CA PRO A 100 -0.84 14.07 8.22
C PRO A 100 -1.80 14.81 9.16
N ARG A 101 -2.31 14.11 10.19
CA ARG A 101 -3.20 14.67 11.23
C ARG A 101 -2.53 14.84 12.59
N GLY A 102 -1.30 14.34 12.73
CA GLY A 102 -0.65 14.15 14.03
C GLY A 102 -1.02 12.79 14.65
N GLY A 103 -0.39 12.42 15.76
CA GLY A 103 -0.69 11.16 16.45
C GLY A 103 -0.35 9.88 15.66
N ARG A 104 0.49 9.99 14.61
CA ARG A 104 0.76 8.94 13.61
C ARG A 104 -0.46 8.54 12.77
N THR A 105 -1.40 9.47 12.58
CA THR A 105 -2.55 9.29 11.70
C THR A 105 -2.35 10.11 10.42
N VAL A 106 -2.69 9.51 9.28
CA VAL A 106 -2.76 10.19 7.99
C VAL A 106 -4.17 10.07 7.44
N HIS A 107 -4.73 11.20 7.01
CA HIS A 107 -5.96 11.21 6.25
C HIS A 107 -5.66 10.95 4.78
N PHE A 108 -6.14 9.81 4.29
CA PHE A 108 -5.98 9.33 2.93
C PHE A 108 -7.19 9.70 2.07
N VAL A 109 -6.94 10.10 0.82
CA VAL A 109 -7.97 10.33 -0.20
C VAL A 109 -7.52 9.77 -1.55
N ALA A 110 -8.40 9.01 -2.21
CA ALA A 110 -8.22 8.53 -3.57
C ALA A 110 -9.59 8.50 -4.29
N GLY A 111 -9.78 9.40 -5.26
CA GLY A 111 -11.09 9.60 -5.88
C GLY A 111 -12.15 9.99 -4.84
N ASP A 112 -13.26 9.25 -4.81
CA ASP A 112 -14.37 9.46 -3.85
C ASP A 112 -14.15 8.74 -2.51
N PHE A 113 -13.09 7.92 -2.40
CA PHE A 113 -12.78 7.22 -1.18
C PHE A 113 -11.85 8.05 -0.28
N ALA A 114 -12.19 8.10 1.01
CA ALA A 114 -11.36 8.74 2.02
C ALA A 114 -11.46 7.99 3.34
N ALA A 115 -10.35 7.92 4.07
CA ALA A 115 -10.30 7.29 5.39
C ALA A 115 -9.05 7.74 6.15
N ASP A 116 -9.11 7.62 7.48
CA ASP A 116 -7.94 7.80 8.32
C ASP A 116 -7.18 6.47 8.44
N ILE A 117 -5.86 6.56 8.40
CA ILE A 117 -4.95 5.42 8.54
C ILE A 117 -4.01 5.72 9.71
N ASP A 118 -4.03 4.84 10.71
CA ASP A 118 -3.14 4.88 11.86
C ASP A 118 -1.94 3.99 11.63
N PHE A 119 -0.77 4.49 11.99
CA PHE A 119 0.51 3.82 11.83
C PHE A 119 1.19 3.56 13.18
N ASP A 120 2.07 2.56 13.22
CA ASP A 120 2.98 2.37 14.33
C ASP A 120 4.22 3.28 14.24
N ASP A 121 5.18 3.08 15.15
CA ASP A 121 6.39 3.89 15.23
C ASP A 121 7.35 3.67 14.06
N ASP A 122 7.26 2.52 13.40
CA ASP A 122 8.05 2.18 12.21
C ASP A 122 7.34 2.60 10.91
N GLY A 123 6.12 3.13 11.02
CA GLY A 123 5.33 3.65 9.91
C GLY A 123 4.52 2.60 9.16
N PHE A 124 4.30 1.42 9.76
CA PHE A 124 3.42 0.39 9.22
C PHE A 124 1.97 0.59 9.67
N VAL A 125 1.02 0.28 8.79
CA VAL A 125 -0.41 0.41 9.07
C VAL A 125 -0.84 -0.50 10.24
N VAL A 126 -1.48 0.10 11.24
CA VAL A 126 -2.12 -0.59 12.36
C VAL A 126 -3.63 -0.70 12.13
N LEU A 127 -4.25 0.41 11.74
CA LEU A 127 -5.69 0.50 11.51
C LEU A 127 -5.95 1.39 10.30
N TYR A 128 -6.53 0.81 9.27
CA TYR A 128 -7.16 1.53 8.17
C TYR A 128 -8.64 1.60 8.51
N HIS A 129 -9.11 2.78 8.92
CA HIS A 129 -10.43 2.95 9.53
C HIS A 129 -11.54 2.42 8.60
N ASP A 130 -12.47 1.66 9.18
CA ASP A 130 -13.59 0.99 8.49
C ASP A 130 -13.22 0.00 7.37
N TYR A 131 -11.94 -0.38 7.25
CA TYR A 131 -11.46 -1.19 6.14
C TYR A 131 -10.57 -2.37 6.55
N LEU A 132 -9.42 -2.12 7.17
CA LEU A 132 -8.42 -3.15 7.49
C LEU A 132 -7.80 -2.91 8.88
N ARG A 133 -7.45 -3.99 9.58
CA ARG A 133 -6.75 -3.91 10.88
C ARG A 133 -5.64 -4.94 10.94
N ARG A 134 -4.47 -4.52 11.42
CA ARG A 134 -3.35 -5.41 11.70
C ARG A 134 -3.64 -6.27 12.94
N LEU A 135 -3.47 -7.59 12.82
CA LEU A 135 -3.77 -8.55 13.88
C LEU A 135 -2.54 -8.95 14.69
N HIS A 136 -1.37 -9.00 14.05
CA HIS A 136 -0.10 -9.37 14.66
C HIS A 136 1.02 -8.43 14.18
N PRO A 137 2.07 -8.23 14.99
CA PRO A 137 3.31 -7.57 14.57
C PRO A 137 4.03 -8.38 13.48
#